data_AF-A0A8K1D824-F1
#
_entry.id   AF-A0A8K1D824-F1
#
_cell.length_a   1.000
_cell.length_b   1.000
_cell.length_c   1.000
_cell.angle_alpha   90.00
_cell.angle_beta   90.00
_cell.angle_gamma   90.00
#
_symmetry.space_group_name_H-M   'P 1'
#
loop_
_entity.id
_entity.type
_entity.pdbx_description
1 polymer ?
#
loop_
_entity_poly.entity_id
_entity_poly.type
_entity_poly.pdbx_seq_one_letter_code
_entity_poly.pdbx_strand_id
1 'polypeptide(L)'
;LLEHCRKHKYLAAPGEVFALLVSSLLENLLDYRTIMHDESKENRMSCTVNVLNFYKEKKREDIYIRYLYKLRDLHTDCENFTEAAYTLLLHAELLQWSERPCAPHLLQRDSYYVYSQLELKEKLYQEIIAFFDRGKMWEKAIQLSKELADMYENKIFDYEGLGNLLKKRATFYENIMKAMRPQPEYFAVGYYGQGFPSFLRGKDPSPPKFWIP
;
A
#
# COMPACT_ATOMS: atom_id res chain seq x y z
N LEU A 1 24.50 -24.30 -1.24
CA LEU A 1 24.95 -22.89 -1.35
C LEU A 1 25.80 -22.47 -0.15
N LEU A 2 25.25 -22.45 1.07
CA LEU A 2 25.97 -22.07 2.30
C LEU A 2 27.29 -22.85 2.52
N GLU A 3 27.29 -24.17 2.33
CA GLU A 3 28.51 -24.98 2.46
C GLU A 3 29.62 -24.61 1.47
N HIS A 4 29.27 -24.16 0.27
CA HIS A 4 30.25 -23.72 -0.73
C HIS A 4 30.78 -22.32 -0.41
N CYS A 5 29.92 -21.41 0.07
CA CYS A 5 30.33 -20.08 0.50
C CYS A 5 31.29 -20.15 1.69
N ARG A 6 30.97 -20.94 2.72
CA ARG A 6 31.80 -21.10 3.95
C ARG A 6 33.20 -21.63 3.69
N LYS A 7 33.41 -22.37 2.59
CA LYS A 7 34.74 -22.89 2.18
C LYS A 7 35.60 -21.85 1.46
N HIS A 8 35.04 -20.71 1.05
CA HIS A 8 35.74 -19.71 0.25
C HIS A 8 36.32 -18.57 1.09
N LYS A 9 37.64 -18.43 1.10
CA LYS A 9 38.40 -17.53 1.99
C LYS A 9 37.94 -16.06 1.99
N TYR A 10 37.54 -15.52 0.84
CA TYR A 10 37.12 -14.11 0.70
C TYR A 10 35.61 -13.93 0.52
N LEU A 11 34.88 -15.01 0.22
CA LEU A 11 33.45 -14.93 -0.12
C LEU A 11 32.56 -15.60 0.94
N ALA A 12 33.13 -16.14 2.01
CA ALA A 12 32.36 -16.78 3.08
C ALA A 12 31.30 -15.85 3.67
N ALA A 13 31.71 -14.68 4.19
CA ALA A 13 30.79 -13.72 4.77
C ALA A 13 29.77 -13.14 3.75
N PRO A 14 30.19 -12.56 2.59
CA PRO A 14 29.21 -12.01 1.64
C PRO A 14 28.35 -13.10 0.98
N GLY A 15 28.89 -14.30 0.77
CA GLY A 15 28.16 -15.44 0.22
C GLY A 15 27.14 -16.04 1.19
N GLU A 16 27.43 -16.03 2.50
CA GLU A 16 26.47 -16.44 3.52
C GLU A 16 25.31 -15.45 3.63
N VAL A 17 25.58 -14.15 3.66
CA VAL A 17 24.54 -13.11 3.64
C VAL A 17 23.67 -13.23 2.38
N PHE A 18 24.29 -13.45 1.22
CA PHE A 18 23.56 -13.67 -0.03
C PHE A 18 22.68 -14.93 0.02
N ALA A 19 23.24 -16.05 0.48
CA ALA A 19 22.50 -17.32 0.55
C ALA A 19 21.28 -17.21 1.47
N LEU A 20 21.43 -16.60 2.65
CA LEU A 20 20.32 -16.35 3.57
C LEU A 20 19.27 -15.43 2.95
N LEU A 21 19.68 -14.38 2.24
CA LEU A 21 18.77 -13.46 1.56
C LEU A 21 17.98 -14.16 0.45
N VAL A 22 18.64 -14.99 -0.37
CA VAL A 22 17.99 -15.75 -1.45
C VAL A 22 17.04 -16.81 -0.89
N SER A 23 17.44 -17.53 0.17
CA SER A 23 16.56 -18.48 0.84
C SER A 23 15.29 -17.80 1.35
N SER A 24 15.41 -16.68 2.07
CA SER A 24 14.25 -15.93 2.57
C SER A 24 13.39 -15.35 1.43
N LEU A 25 13.99 -14.88 0.33
CA LEU A 25 13.24 -14.44 -0.85
C LEU A 25 12.45 -15.59 -1.46
N LEU A 26 13.08 -16.77 -1.64
CA LEU A 26 12.44 -17.93 -2.24
C LEU A 26 11.29 -18.45 -1.38
N GLU A 27 11.45 -18.50 -0.07
CA GLU A 27 10.37 -18.85 0.87
C GLU A 27 9.16 -17.92 0.70
N ASN A 28 9.37 -16.60 0.76
CA ASN A 28 8.29 -15.62 0.57
C ASN A 28 7.60 -15.73 -0.80
N LEU A 29 8.36 -15.98 -1.87
CA LEU A 29 7.81 -16.11 -3.22
C LEU A 29 7.07 -17.44 -3.44
N LEU A 30 7.54 -18.53 -2.82
CA LEU A 30 6.86 -19.82 -2.87
C LEU A 30 5.56 -19.77 -2.08
N ASP A 31 5.58 -19.20 -0.88
CA ASP A 31 4.37 -18.96 -0.08
C ASP A 31 3.35 -18.15 -0.89
N TYR A 32 3.79 -17.03 -1.49
CA TYR A 32 2.96 -16.23 -2.37
C TYR A 32 2.39 -17.02 -3.54
N ARG A 33 3.21 -17.80 -4.25
CA ARG A 33 2.74 -18.62 -5.38
C ARG A 33 1.67 -19.62 -4.96
N THR A 34 1.80 -20.25 -3.81
CA THR A 34 0.83 -21.23 -3.33
C THR A 34 -0.51 -20.60 -2.97
N ILE A 35 -0.49 -19.43 -2.34
CA ILE A 35 -1.68 -18.77 -1.77
C ILE A 35 -2.39 -17.88 -2.77
N MET A 36 -1.71 -17.41 -3.82
CA MET A 36 -2.34 -16.55 -4.82
C MET A 36 -3.49 -17.21 -5.59
N HIS A 37 -3.57 -18.54 -5.56
CA HIS A 37 -4.66 -19.32 -6.14
C HIS A 37 -5.67 -19.81 -5.09
N ASP A 38 -5.54 -19.38 -3.83
CA ASP A 38 -6.49 -19.67 -2.76
C ASP A 38 -7.81 -18.93 -3.01
N GLU A 39 -8.92 -19.58 -2.71
CA GLU A 39 -10.25 -18.97 -2.79
C GLU A 39 -10.36 -17.78 -1.82
N SER A 40 -9.75 -17.89 -0.64
CA SER A 40 -9.74 -16.87 0.40
C SER A 40 -9.00 -15.61 -0.05
N LYS A 41 -9.76 -14.52 -0.24
CA LYS A 41 -9.21 -13.19 -0.52
C LYS A 41 -8.37 -12.66 0.65
N GLU A 42 -8.73 -13.01 1.89
CA GLU A 42 -8.00 -12.60 3.11
C GLU A 42 -6.60 -13.23 3.18
N ASN A 43 -6.48 -14.51 2.82
CA ASN A 43 -5.19 -15.19 2.73
C ASN A 43 -4.32 -14.54 1.64
N ARG A 44 -4.92 -14.23 0.48
CA ARG A 44 -4.25 -13.54 -0.62
C ARG A 44 -3.77 -12.14 -0.22
N MET A 45 -4.59 -11.36 0.51
CA MET A 45 -4.18 -10.06 1.05
C MET A 45 -3.03 -10.20 2.04
N SER A 46 -3.17 -11.08 3.03
CA SER A 46 -2.14 -11.31 4.07
C SER A 46 -0.80 -11.72 3.47
N CYS A 47 -0.82 -12.61 2.48
CA CYS A 47 0.38 -13.04 1.77
C CYS A 47 0.98 -11.91 0.91
N THR A 48 0.13 -11.13 0.23
CA THR A 48 0.57 -9.95 -0.53
C THR A 48 1.29 -8.93 0.35
N VAL A 49 0.79 -8.70 1.57
CA VAL A 49 1.41 -7.81 2.57
C VAL A 49 2.79 -8.33 3.00
N ASN A 50 2.96 -9.64 3.20
CA ASN A 50 4.27 -10.20 3.54
C ASN A 50 5.31 -9.94 2.44
N VAL A 51 4.93 -10.17 1.18
CA VAL A 51 5.80 -9.91 0.03
C VAL A 51 6.13 -8.42 -0.10
N LEU A 52 5.13 -7.56 0.11
CA LEU A 52 5.27 -6.11 0.12
C LEU A 52 6.26 -5.65 1.21
N ASN A 53 6.16 -6.16 2.43
CA ASN A 53 7.07 -5.84 3.52
C ASN A 53 8.52 -6.26 3.20
N PHE A 54 8.70 -7.45 2.63
CA PHE A 54 10.02 -7.90 2.18
C PHE A 54 10.65 -6.92 1.19
N TYR A 55 9.92 -6.49 0.16
CA TYR A 55 10.46 -5.56 -0.84
C TYR A 55 10.65 -4.14 -0.30
N LYS A 56 9.82 -3.70 0.66
CA LYS A 56 10.01 -2.44 1.39
C LYS A 56 11.33 -2.45 2.15
N GLU A 57 11.60 -3.50 2.93
CA GLU A 57 12.84 -3.65 3.71
C GLU A 57 14.08 -3.68 2.82
N LYS A 58 13.99 -4.33 1.64
CA LYS A 58 15.08 -4.37 0.66
C LYS A 58 15.18 -3.13 -0.23
N LYS A 59 14.33 -2.12 -0.03
CA LYS A 59 14.27 -0.88 -0.83
C LYS A 59 14.15 -1.14 -2.33
N ARG A 60 13.35 -2.15 -2.71
CA ARG A 60 13.05 -2.50 -4.10
C ARG A 60 11.71 -1.88 -4.50
N GLU A 61 11.73 -0.57 -4.69
CA GLU A 61 10.55 0.27 -4.90
C GLU A 61 9.73 -0.14 -6.13
N ASP A 62 10.39 -0.54 -7.22
CA ASP A 62 9.73 -0.99 -8.47
C ASP A 62 8.81 -2.19 -8.25
N ILE A 63 9.28 -3.15 -7.46
CA ILE A 63 8.52 -4.36 -7.14
C ILE A 63 7.51 -4.03 -6.03
N TYR A 64 7.91 -3.27 -5.01
CA TYR A 64 7.04 -2.82 -3.93
C TYR A 64 5.78 -2.13 -4.45
N ILE A 65 5.92 -1.15 -5.34
CA ILE A 65 4.80 -0.43 -5.96
C ILE A 65 3.91 -1.40 -6.73
N ARG A 66 4.48 -2.35 -7.49
CA ARG A 66 3.67 -3.37 -8.17
C ARG A 66 2.80 -4.18 -7.21
N TYR A 67 3.33 -4.55 -6.05
CA TYR A 67 2.56 -5.28 -5.04
C TYR A 67 1.56 -4.38 -4.28
N LEU A 68 1.82 -3.08 -4.14
CA LEU A 68 0.80 -2.12 -3.66
C LEU A 68 -0.42 -2.11 -4.56
N TYR A 69 -0.25 -2.03 -5.88
CA TYR A 69 -1.38 -2.04 -6.81
C TYR A 69 -2.13 -3.37 -6.80
N LYS A 70 -1.44 -4.51 -6.71
CA LYS A 70 -2.10 -5.81 -6.51
C LYS A 70 -2.93 -5.86 -5.22
N LEU A 71 -2.41 -5.30 -4.13
CA LEU A 71 -3.11 -5.24 -2.85
C LEU A 71 -4.33 -4.30 -2.93
N ARG A 72 -4.17 -3.14 -3.57
CA ARG A 72 -5.28 -2.22 -3.85
C ARG A 72 -6.40 -2.92 -4.61
N ASP A 73 -6.06 -3.66 -5.67
CA ASP A 73 -7.05 -4.37 -6.49
C ASP A 73 -7.81 -5.41 -5.66
N LEU A 74 -7.10 -6.18 -4.81
CA LEU A 74 -7.73 -7.10 -3.86
C LEU A 74 -8.67 -6.37 -2.88
N HIS A 75 -8.27 -5.20 -2.37
CA HIS A 75 -9.13 -4.40 -1.50
C HIS A 75 -10.37 -3.90 -2.22
N THR A 76 -10.24 -3.40 -3.46
CA THR A 76 -11.39 -2.94 -4.24
C THR A 76 -12.35 -4.08 -4.58
N ASP A 77 -11.82 -5.28 -4.86
CA ASP A 77 -12.62 -6.49 -5.13
C ASP A 77 -13.43 -6.97 -3.90
N CYS A 78 -13.07 -6.48 -2.70
CA CYS A 78 -13.79 -6.75 -1.45
C CYS A 78 -14.53 -5.53 -0.93
N GLU A 79 -14.60 -4.44 -1.71
CA GLU A 79 -15.19 -3.15 -1.31
C GLU A 79 -14.53 -2.52 -0.07
N ASN A 80 -13.29 -2.93 0.25
CA ASN A 80 -12.46 -2.38 1.33
C ASN A 80 -11.81 -1.06 0.89
N PHE A 81 -12.61 -0.06 0.52
CA PHE A 81 -12.12 1.17 -0.10
C PHE A 81 -11.20 2.00 0.81
N THR A 82 -11.44 2.01 2.12
CA THR A 82 -10.55 2.64 3.10
C THR A 82 -9.14 2.07 3.03
N GLU A 83 -9.04 0.76 2.87
CA GLU A 83 -7.76 0.05 2.82
C GLU A 83 -7.08 0.17 1.46
N ALA A 84 -7.86 0.24 0.38
CA ALA A 84 -7.35 0.63 -0.94
C ALA A 84 -6.74 2.05 -0.91
N ALA A 85 -7.39 3.00 -0.22
CA ALA A 85 -6.89 4.36 -0.04
C ALA A 85 -5.56 4.39 0.73
N TYR A 86 -5.48 3.71 1.87
CA TYR A 86 -4.23 3.63 2.65
C TYR A 86 -3.12 2.94 1.86
N THR A 87 -3.44 1.90 1.09
CA THR A 87 -2.47 1.23 0.23
C THR A 87 -1.89 2.19 -0.81
N LEU A 88 -2.71 3.03 -1.46
CA LEU A 88 -2.21 4.03 -2.41
C LEU A 88 -1.47 5.19 -1.73
N LEU A 89 -1.81 5.53 -0.49
CA LEU A 89 -1.09 6.54 0.28
C LEU A 89 0.38 6.15 0.47
N LEU A 90 0.67 4.85 0.70
CA LEU A 90 2.04 4.33 0.76
C LEU A 90 2.85 4.59 -0.53
N HIS A 91 2.19 4.63 -1.70
CA HIS A 91 2.85 5.02 -2.95
C HIS A 91 3.07 6.54 -2.99
N ALA A 92 2.06 7.32 -2.61
CA ALA A 92 2.14 8.77 -2.63
C ALA A 92 3.19 9.34 -1.65
N GLU A 93 3.50 8.62 -0.57
CA GLU A 93 4.58 8.92 0.39
C GLU A 93 5.99 8.80 -0.20
N LEU A 94 6.17 7.99 -1.25
CA LEU A 94 7.45 7.87 -1.96
C LEU A 94 7.71 9.07 -2.88
N LEU A 95 6.69 9.88 -3.16
CA LEU A 95 6.74 10.99 -4.11
C LEU A 95 6.88 12.34 -3.39
N GLN A 96 7.55 13.27 -4.05
CA GLN A 96 7.67 14.66 -3.61
C GLN A 96 6.76 15.56 -4.44
N TRP A 97 6.30 16.67 -3.84
CA TRP A 97 5.62 17.74 -4.57
C TRP A 97 6.64 18.52 -5.41
N SER A 98 7.08 17.92 -6.52
CA SER A 98 8.15 18.42 -7.37
C SER A 98 7.85 18.19 -8.85
N GLU A 99 8.14 19.18 -9.69
CA GLU A 99 8.05 19.09 -11.15
C GLU A 99 9.12 18.18 -11.78
N ARG A 100 10.05 17.65 -10.98
CA ARG A 100 11.07 16.72 -11.48
C ARG A 100 10.41 15.49 -12.10
N PRO A 101 10.97 14.96 -13.21
CA PRO A 101 10.50 13.70 -13.78
C PRO A 101 10.48 12.59 -12.73
N CYS A 102 9.43 11.78 -12.76
CA CYS A 102 9.34 10.62 -11.89
C CYS A 102 10.39 9.57 -12.29
N ALA A 103 11.10 9.01 -11.31
CA ALA A 103 12.08 7.97 -11.60
C ALA A 103 11.34 6.71 -12.11
N PRO A 104 11.89 5.96 -13.08
CA PRO A 104 11.19 4.81 -13.67
C PRO A 104 10.77 3.74 -12.67
N HIS A 105 11.49 3.58 -11.55
CA HIS A 105 11.17 2.61 -10.50
C HIS A 105 10.00 3.06 -9.60
N LEU A 106 9.58 4.33 -9.67
CA LEU A 106 8.41 4.86 -8.96
C LEU A 106 7.14 4.82 -9.82
N LEU A 107 7.26 4.49 -11.11
CA LEU A 107 6.12 4.39 -12.00
C LEU A 107 5.50 2.99 -11.94
N GLN A 108 4.17 2.93 -11.97
CA GLN A 108 3.48 1.67 -12.23
C GLN A 108 3.83 1.20 -13.65
N ARG A 109 4.16 -0.08 -13.82
CA ARG A 109 4.66 -0.64 -15.09
C ARG A 109 3.77 -0.40 -16.31
N ASP A 110 2.47 -0.23 -16.11
CA ASP A 110 1.50 0.01 -17.20
C ASP A 110 1.25 1.50 -17.46
N SER A 111 1.90 2.39 -16.71
CA SER A 111 1.81 3.84 -16.84
C SER A 111 3.11 4.40 -17.44
N TYR A 112 3.34 4.12 -18.73
CA TYR A 112 4.46 4.70 -19.51
C TYR A 112 4.21 6.17 -19.91
N TYR A 113 3.44 6.92 -19.12
CA TYR A 113 3.28 8.35 -19.32
C TYR A 113 4.41 9.09 -18.62
N VAL A 114 4.95 10.11 -19.29
CA VAL A 114 5.93 11.03 -18.70
C VAL A 114 5.20 11.89 -17.67
N TYR A 115 5.25 11.48 -16.41
CA TYR A 115 4.76 12.27 -15.28
C TYR A 115 5.92 12.91 -14.53
N SER A 116 5.74 14.16 -14.12
CA SER A 116 6.43 14.71 -12.97
C SER A 116 5.97 14.02 -11.68
N GLN A 117 6.77 14.07 -10.62
CA GLN A 117 6.35 13.54 -9.32
C GLN A 117 5.12 14.27 -8.78
N LEU A 118 5.00 15.57 -9.06
CA LEU A 118 3.85 16.39 -8.71
C LEU A 118 2.57 15.87 -9.38
N GLU A 119 2.56 15.68 -10.69
CA GLU A 119 1.38 15.21 -11.43
C GLU A 119 0.95 13.81 -10.98
N LEU A 120 1.91 12.91 -10.76
CA LEU A 120 1.61 11.57 -10.27
C LEU A 120 1.03 11.61 -8.85
N LYS A 121 1.63 12.42 -7.97
CA LYS A 121 1.17 12.55 -6.58
C LYS A 121 -0.21 13.20 -6.49
N GLU A 122 -0.48 14.21 -7.31
CA GLU A 122 -1.80 14.81 -7.45
C GLU A 122 -2.85 13.77 -7.87
N LYS A 123 -2.57 13.00 -8.93
CA LYS A 123 -3.47 11.96 -9.42
C LYS A 123 -3.75 10.91 -8.35
N LEU A 124 -2.72 10.48 -7.61
CA LEU A 124 -2.89 9.58 -6.48
C LEU A 124 -3.75 10.20 -5.38
N TYR A 125 -3.55 11.46 -5.03
CA TYR A 125 -4.35 12.14 -4.01
C TYR A 125 -5.83 12.20 -4.41
N GLN A 126 -6.13 12.50 -5.67
CA GLN A 126 -7.50 12.49 -6.19
C GLN A 126 -8.14 11.10 -6.09
N GLU A 127 -7.43 10.03 -6.46
CA GLU A 127 -7.89 8.64 -6.35
C GLU A 127 -8.10 8.22 -4.89
N ILE A 128 -7.14 8.54 -4.00
CA ILE A 128 -7.20 8.25 -2.57
C ILE A 128 -8.40 8.95 -1.92
N ILE A 129 -8.63 10.23 -2.22
CA ILE A 129 -9.79 10.99 -1.72
C ILE A 129 -11.10 10.33 -2.17
N ALA A 130 -11.18 9.87 -3.43
CA ALA A 130 -12.36 9.17 -3.93
C ALA A 130 -12.59 7.82 -3.22
N PHE A 131 -11.52 7.08 -2.91
CA PHE A 131 -11.63 5.85 -2.12
C PHE A 131 -12.05 6.12 -0.67
N PHE A 132 -11.50 7.15 -0.02
CA PHE A 132 -11.95 7.52 1.33
C PHE A 132 -13.41 7.96 1.35
N ASP A 133 -13.90 8.66 0.32
CA ASP A 133 -15.32 8.99 0.21
C ASP A 133 -16.20 7.73 0.13
N ARG A 134 -15.85 6.78 -0.74
CA ARG A 134 -16.56 5.48 -0.84
C ARG A 134 -16.49 4.67 0.46
N GLY A 135 -15.35 4.68 1.13
CA GLY A 135 -15.14 4.06 2.44
C GLY A 135 -15.73 4.85 3.61
N LYS A 136 -16.39 5.99 3.34
CA LYS A 136 -16.98 6.92 4.33
C LYS A 136 -15.97 7.47 5.34
N MET A 137 -14.68 7.49 5.03
CA MET A 137 -13.59 8.04 5.84
C MET A 137 -13.35 9.52 5.51
N TRP A 138 -14.41 10.32 5.65
CA TRP A 138 -14.45 11.72 5.23
C TRP A 138 -13.44 12.61 5.95
N GLU A 139 -13.10 12.33 7.21
CA GLU A 139 -12.11 13.07 8.00
C GLU A 139 -10.72 13.00 7.35
N LYS A 140 -10.34 11.81 6.84
CA LYS A 140 -9.08 11.60 6.12
C LYS A 140 -9.13 12.21 4.72
N ALA A 141 -10.28 12.12 4.02
CA ALA A 141 -10.49 12.80 2.75
C ALA A 141 -10.34 14.33 2.89
N ILE A 142 -10.91 14.92 3.96
CA ILE A 142 -10.78 16.34 4.28
C ILE A 142 -9.32 16.71 4.53
N GLN A 143 -8.56 15.91 5.29
CA GLN A 143 -7.14 16.16 5.54
C GLN A 143 -6.35 16.25 4.23
N LEU A 144 -6.42 15.23 3.37
CA LEU A 144 -5.69 15.23 2.09
C LEU A 144 -6.17 16.33 1.14
N SER A 145 -7.47 16.64 1.13
CA SER A 145 -7.99 17.75 0.32
C SER A 145 -7.48 19.12 0.77
N LYS A 146 -7.07 19.30 2.04
CA LYS A 146 -6.44 20.55 2.50
C LYS A 146 -5.03 20.68 1.94
N GLU A 147 -4.26 19.60 1.98
CA GLU A 147 -2.91 19.56 1.40
C GLU A 147 -2.95 19.80 -0.11
N LEU A 148 -3.88 19.16 -0.82
CA LEU A 148 -4.04 19.35 -2.26
C LEU A 148 -4.56 20.77 -2.61
N ALA A 149 -5.43 21.36 -1.78
CA ALA A 149 -5.88 22.73 -1.97
C ALA A 149 -4.73 23.75 -1.86
N ASP A 150 -3.81 23.56 -0.90
CA ASP A 150 -2.62 24.42 -0.78
C ASP A 150 -1.75 24.35 -2.04
N MET A 151 -1.59 23.16 -2.61
CA MET A 151 -0.88 22.99 -3.89
C MET A 151 -1.57 23.73 -5.03
N TYR A 152 -2.90 23.61 -5.16
CA TYR A 152 -3.68 24.28 -6.19
C TYR A 152 -3.68 25.80 -6.07
N GLU A 153 -3.76 26.32 -4.84
CA GLU A 153 -3.80 27.76 -4.59
C GLU A 153 -2.42 28.41 -4.70
N ASN A 154 -1.40 27.81 -4.10
CA ASN A 154 -0.11 28.46 -3.84
C ASN A 154 1.04 27.99 -4.72
N LYS A 155 0.91 26.86 -5.43
CA LYS A 155 2.00 26.27 -6.22
C LYS A 155 1.70 26.19 -7.72
N ILE A 156 0.57 25.59 -8.10
CA ILE A 156 0.24 25.35 -9.51
C ILE A 156 -0.85 26.29 -10.06
N PHE A 157 -1.52 27.05 -9.19
CA PHE A 157 -2.54 28.03 -9.55
C PHE A 157 -3.74 27.46 -10.35
N ASP A 158 -4.09 26.20 -10.09
CA ASP A 158 -5.28 25.55 -10.66
C ASP A 158 -6.54 25.87 -9.82
N TYR A 159 -7.10 27.05 -10.07
CA TYR A 159 -8.29 27.50 -9.36
C TYR A 159 -9.57 26.75 -9.77
N GLU A 160 -9.60 26.13 -10.95
CA GLU A 160 -10.74 25.30 -11.37
C GLU A 160 -10.76 23.98 -10.59
N GLY A 161 -9.60 23.29 -10.53
CA GLY A 161 -9.39 22.12 -9.68
C GLY A 161 -9.66 22.42 -8.21
N LEU A 162 -9.19 23.57 -7.71
CA LEU A 162 -9.48 24.04 -6.35
C LEU A 162 -10.98 24.19 -6.10
N GLY A 163 -11.71 24.86 -6.98
CA GLY A 163 -13.16 25.04 -6.85
C GLY A 163 -13.91 23.71 -6.75
N ASN A 164 -13.53 22.73 -7.57
CA ASN A 164 -14.11 21.39 -7.55
C ASN A 164 -13.75 20.61 -6.27
N LEU A 165 -12.51 20.72 -5.81
CA LEU A 165 -12.03 20.10 -4.57
C LEU A 165 -12.74 20.67 -3.33
N LEU A 166 -12.95 21.98 -3.29
CA LEU A 166 -13.67 22.67 -2.20
C LEU A 166 -15.14 22.24 -2.13
N LYS A 167 -15.82 22.10 -3.27
CA LYS A 167 -17.19 21.57 -3.33
C LYS A 167 -17.28 20.15 -2.77
N LYS A 168 -16.37 19.25 -3.17
CA LYS A 168 -16.28 17.90 -2.59
C LYS A 168 -15.99 17.93 -1.09
N ARG A 169 -15.11 18.83 -0.64
CA ARG A 169 -14.82 18.99 0.79
C ARG A 169 -16.05 19.45 1.58
N ALA A 170 -16.88 20.32 1.01
CA ALA A 170 -18.14 20.72 1.63
C ALA A 170 -19.09 19.52 1.80
N THR A 171 -19.22 18.65 0.77
CA THR A 171 -20.04 17.44 0.88
C THR A 171 -19.53 16.47 1.94
N PHE A 172 -18.21 16.38 2.15
CA PHE A 172 -17.63 15.58 3.23
C PHE A 172 -18.04 16.08 4.62
N TYR A 173 -18.02 17.39 4.87
CA TYR A 173 -18.51 17.96 6.14
C TYR A 173 -19.99 17.67 6.36
N GLU A 174 -20.82 17.81 5.31
CA GLU A 174 -22.24 17.48 5.41
C GLU A 174 -22.46 16.00 5.72
N ASN A 175 -21.72 15.12 5.05
CA ASN A 175 -21.79 13.68 5.25
C ASN A 175 -21.40 13.29 6.68
N ILE A 176 -20.35 13.87 7.26
CA ILE A 176 -19.95 13.62 8.66
C ILE A 176 -21.11 13.95 9.62
N MET A 177 -21.84 15.03 9.36
CA MET A 177 -22.91 15.49 10.25
C MET A 177 -24.23 14.73 10.04
N LYS A 178 -24.53 14.31 8.81
CA LYS A 178 -25.88 13.87 8.41
C LYS A 178 -25.97 12.42 7.98
N ALA A 179 -24.89 11.83 7.46
CA ALA A 179 -24.93 10.47 6.93
C ALA A 179 -24.71 9.43 8.04
N MET A 180 -25.45 8.33 7.98
CA MET A 180 -25.28 7.22 8.91
C MET A 180 -23.96 6.47 8.63
N ARG A 181 -23.10 6.38 9.65
CA ARG A 181 -21.90 5.54 9.69
C ARG A 181 -22.09 4.46 10.76
N PRO A 182 -22.18 3.16 10.41
CA PRO A 182 -22.24 2.10 11.40
C PRO A 182 -20.94 2.09 12.21
N GLN A 183 -21.05 1.81 13.51
CA GLN A 183 -19.87 1.65 14.36
C GLN A 183 -19.10 0.39 13.94
N PRO A 184 -17.77 0.44 13.76
CA PRO A 184 -17.00 -0.74 13.43
C PRO A 184 -16.95 -1.72 14.61
N GLU A 185 -17.09 -3.01 14.32
CA GLU A 185 -16.89 -4.10 15.27
C GLU A 185 -15.53 -4.75 14.99
N TYR A 186 -14.78 -5.06 16.06
CA TYR A 186 -13.45 -5.65 15.96
C TYR A 186 -13.43 -7.01 16.64
N PHE A 187 -12.85 -8.00 15.95
CA PHE A 187 -12.77 -9.38 16.41
C PHE A 187 -11.32 -9.86 16.47
N ALA A 188 -11.02 -10.65 17.51
CA ALA A 188 -9.73 -11.31 17.67
C ALA A 188 -9.80 -12.74 17.10
N VAL A 189 -8.96 -13.07 16.12
CA VAL A 189 -8.93 -14.38 15.45
C VAL A 189 -7.57 -15.06 15.64
N GLY A 190 -7.55 -16.18 16.37
CA GLY A 190 -6.34 -16.98 16.63
C GLY A 190 -6.25 -18.22 15.72
N TYR A 191 -5.09 -18.44 15.10
CA TYR A 191 -4.82 -19.59 14.24
C TYR A 191 -3.93 -20.61 14.96
N TYR A 192 -4.53 -21.75 15.34
CA TYR A 192 -3.86 -22.83 16.09
C TYR A 192 -3.77 -24.14 15.29
N GLY A 193 -2.59 -24.77 15.28
CA GLY A 193 -2.36 -26.05 14.60
C GLY A 193 -1.49 -25.94 13.34
N GLN A 194 -0.92 -27.08 12.91
CA GLN A 194 0.05 -27.13 11.80
C GLN A 194 -0.58 -27.03 10.40
N GLY A 195 -1.91 -27.17 10.30
CA GLY A 195 -2.64 -27.06 9.03
C GLY A 195 -2.77 -25.64 8.50
N PHE A 196 -2.52 -24.61 9.32
CA PHE A 196 -2.53 -23.22 8.87
C PHE A 196 -1.19 -22.81 8.25
N PRO A 197 -1.17 -21.88 7.28
CA PRO A 197 0.05 -21.30 6.77
C PRO A 197 0.97 -20.75 7.86
N SER A 198 2.29 -20.90 7.67
CA SER A 198 3.33 -20.53 8.64
C SER A 198 3.21 -19.09 9.14
N PHE A 199 2.84 -18.14 8.27
CA PHE A 199 2.71 -16.72 8.62
C PHE A 199 1.44 -16.36 9.42
N LEU A 200 0.48 -17.29 9.56
CA LEU A 200 -0.72 -17.14 10.39
C LEU A 200 -0.57 -17.84 11.75
N ARG A 201 0.21 -18.92 11.82
CA ARG A 201 0.38 -19.71 13.04
C ARG A 201 1.02 -18.89 14.17
N GLY A 202 0.40 -18.96 15.35
CA GLY A 202 0.98 -18.41 16.59
C GLY A 202 1.11 -16.88 16.64
N LYS A 203 0.46 -16.15 15.72
CA LYS A 203 0.29 -14.71 15.87
C LYS A 203 -0.82 -14.44 16.87
N ASP A 204 -0.51 -13.66 17.90
CA ASP A 204 -1.55 -13.09 18.76
C ASP A 204 -2.53 -12.28 17.90
N PRO A 205 -3.84 -12.39 18.15
CA PRO A 205 -4.85 -11.58 17.50
C PRO A 205 -4.80 -10.15 18.04
N SER A 206 -3.70 -9.45 17.81
CA SER A 206 -3.69 -8.00 17.95
C SER A 206 -4.52 -7.42 16.81
N PRO A 207 -5.39 -6.41 17.04
CA PRO A 207 -5.98 -5.67 15.94
C PRO A 207 -4.85 -5.24 15.01
N PRO A 208 -4.99 -5.41 13.69
CA PRO A 208 -3.91 -5.14 12.77
C PRO A 208 -3.42 -3.70 12.96
N LYS A 209 -2.22 -3.51 13.55
CA LYS A 209 -1.64 -2.17 13.87
C LYS A 209 -1.42 -1.28 12.63
N PHE A 210 -1.62 -1.84 11.44
CA PHE A 210 -1.49 -1.16 10.16
C PHE A 210 -2.82 -0.67 9.56
N TRP A 211 -3.95 -0.96 10.20
CA TRP A 211 -5.27 -0.83 9.57
C TRP A 211 -6.21 0.00 10.44
N ILE A 212 -5.77 1.21 10.79
CA ILE A 212 -6.54 2.41 11.20
C ILE A 212 -5.71 3.17 12.28
N PRO A 213 -5.33 4.45 12.05
CA PRO A 213 -4.89 5.36 13.10
C PRO A 213 -6.03 5.82 14.01
#